data_AF-A0A520H3A6-F1
#
_entry.id   AF-A0A520H3A6-F1
#
_cell.length_a   1.000
_cell.length_b   1.000
_cell.length_c   1.000
_cell.angle_alpha   90.00
_cell.angle_beta   90.00
_cell.angle_gamma   90.00
#
_symmetry.space_group_name_H-M   'P 1'
#
loop_
_entity.id
_entity.type
_entity.pdbx_description
1 polymer ?
#
loop_
_entity_poly.entity_id
_entity_poly.type
_entity_poly.pdbx_seq_one_letter_code
_entity_poly.pdbx_strand_id
1 'polypeptide(L)' 'MKQVEDAEILQKFSEEKTRHEAFNLLLTKYQQKIYWHIRRLVIDHDDTDDLVQDVFVKVWKNLATFR' A
#
# COMPACT_ATOMS: atom_id res chain seq x y z
N MET A 1 13.52 -0.39 -14.25
CA MET A 1 12.79 0.81 -13.77
C MET A 1 13.40 1.22 -12.44
N LYS A 2 13.71 2.51 -12.25
CA LYS A 2 14.25 3.01 -10.98
C LYS A 2 13.19 2.77 -9.91
N GLN A 3 13.47 1.95 -8.89
CA GLN A 3 12.54 1.79 -7.78
C GLN A 3 12.51 3.12 -7.02
N VAL A 4 11.32 3.64 -6.78
CA VAL A 4 11.14 4.85 -5.97
C VAL A 4 11.40 4.47 -4.51
N GLU A 5 12.26 5.23 -3.83
CA GLU A 5 12.58 4.99 -2.43
C GLU A 5 11.40 5.33 -1.52
N ASP A 6 11.24 4.61 -0.41
CA ASP A 6 10.10 4.85 0.49
C ASP A 6 10.12 6.25 1.07
N ALA A 7 11.31 6.81 1.34
CA ALA A 7 11.45 8.17 1.83
C ALA A 7 10.84 9.20 0.85
N GLU A 8 11.03 9.01 -0.45
CA GLU A 8 10.45 9.88 -1.48
C GLU A 8 8.92 9.74 -1.54
N ILE A 9 8.43 8.50 -1.43
CA ILE A 9 7.00 8.21 -1.39
C ILE A 9 6.36 8.88 -0.16
N LEU A 10 6.97 8.76 1.02
CA LEU A 10 6.47 9.37 2.25
C LEU A 10 6.52 10.90 2.20
N GLN A 11 7.57 11.47 1.61
CA GLN A 11 7.64 12.92 1.38
C GLN A 11 6.48 13.39 0.51
N LYS A 12 6.21 12.73 -0.63
CA LYS A 12 5.05 13.03 -1.47
C LYS A 12 3.72 12.83 -0.70
N PHE A 13 3.62 11.79 0.14
CA PHE A 13 2.39 11.53 0.89
C PHE A 13 2.05 12.65 1.91
N SER A 14 3.09 13.31 2.45
CA SER A 14 2.94 14.41 3.41
C SER A 14 2.26 15.63 2.81
N GLU A 15 2.40 15.86 1.50
CA GLU A 15 1.77 16.96 0.78
C GLU A 15 0.40 16.52 0.22
N GLU A 16 -0.66 17.27 0.56
CA GLU A 16 -2.03 16.92 0.15
C GLU A 16 -2.20 16.81 -1.38
N LYS A 17 -1.51 17.67 -2.13
CA LYS A 17 -1.58 17.71 -3.60
C LYS A 17 -0.96 16.49 -4.29
N THR A 18 0.03 15.84 -3.66
CA THR A 18 0.75 14.70 -4.22
C THR A 18 0.42 13.38 -3.50
N ARG A 19 -0.48 13.40 -2.52
CA ARG A 19 -0.86 12.24 -1.70
C ARG A 19 -1.39 11.05 -2.51
N HIS A 20 -2.23 11.30 -3.51
CA HIS A 20 -2.75 10.24 -4.39
C HIS A 20 -1.64 9.61 -5.23
N GLU A 21 -0.72 10.42 -5.77
CA GLU A 21 0.44 9.94 -6.50
C GLU A 21 1.32 9.07 -5.58
N ALA A 22 1.62 9.56 -4.38
CA ALA A 22 2.39 8.83 -3.39
C ALA A 22 1.75 7.47 -3.04
N PHE A 23 0.43 7.44 -2.85
CA PHE A 23 -0.27 6.20 -2.56
C PHE A 23 -0.27 5.22 -3.73
N ASN A 24 -0.38 5.71 -4.97
CA ASN A 24 -0.24 4.85 -6.16
C ASN A 24 1.16 4.24 -6.25
N LEU A 25 2.20 4.99 -5.84
CA LEU A 25 3.57 4.47 -5.75
C LEU A 25 3.69 3.39 -4.67
N LEU A 26 3.08 3.57 -3.49
CA LEU A 26 3.01 2.53 -2.46
C LEU A 26 2.30 1.28 -2.98
N LEU A 27 1.13 1.43 -3.59
CA LEU A 27 0.34 0.33 -4.12
C LEU A 27 1.17 -0.45 -5.15
N THR A 28 1.71 0.22 -6.17
CA THR A 28 2.56 -0.40 -7.20
C THR A 28 3.77 -1.13 -6.60
N LYS A 29 4.39 -0.56 -5.56
CA LYS A 29 5.59 -1.13 -4.94
C LYS A 29 5.29 -2.34 -4.03
N TYR A 30 4.16 -2.33 -3.33
CA TYR A 30 3.89 -3.27 -2.24
C TYR A 30 2.74 -4.25 -2.47
N GLN A 31 1.84 -3.99 -3.42
CA GLN A 31 0.64 -4.80 -3.64
C GLN A 31 0.96 -6.29 -3.81
N GLN A 32 1.92 -6.62 -4.68
CA GLN A 32 2.26 -8.02 -4.93
C GLN A 32 2.83 -8.71 -3.67
N LYS A 33 3.70 -8.03 -2.91
CA LYS A 33 4.28 -8.58 -1.68
C LYS A 33 3.23 -8.81 -0.60
N ILE A 34 2.32 -7.85 -0.43
CA ILE A 34 1.22 -7.93 0.54
C ILE A 34 0.24 -9.03 0.12
N TYR A 35 -0.10 -9.11 -1.16
CA TYR A 35 -0.93 -10.20 -1.70
C TYR A 35 -0.34 -11.56 -1.36
N TRP A 36 0.93 -11.81 -1.68
CA TRP A 36 1.56 -13.10 -1.36
C TRP A 36 1.64 -13.39 0.14
N HIS A 37 1.77 -12.36 0.97
CA HIS A 37 1.76 -12.52 2.42
C HIS A 37 0.38 -12.95 2.92
N ILE A 38 -0.67 -12.24 2.52
CA ILE A 38 -2.07 -12.54 2.89
C ILE A 38 -2.48 -13.91 2.35
N ARG A 39 -2.12 -14.21 1.09
CA ARG A 39 -2.43 -15.46 0.40
C ARG A 39 -1.96 -16.70 1.16
N ARG A 40 -0.88 -16.58 1.93
CA ARG A 40 -0.33 -17.67 2.75
C ARG A 40 -1.04 -17.86 4.09
N LEU A 41 -1.91 -16.92 4.49
CA LEU A 41 -2.62 -16.90 5.76
C LEU A 41 -4.09 -17.31 5.62
N VAL A 42 -4.69 -17.05 4.46
CA VAL A 42 -6.11 -17.32 4.20
C VAL A 42 -6.33 -18.76 3.75
N ILE A 43 -7.49 -19.32 4.11
CA ILE A 43 -7.91 -20.67 3.71
C ILE A 43 -8.52 -20.63 2.31
N ASP A 44 -9.42 -19.68 2.06
CA ASP A 44 -9.96 -19.40 0.74
C ASP A 44 -9.03 -18.43 0.01
N HIS A 45 -8.64 -18.80 -1.21
CA HIS A 45 -7.75 -17.99 -2.02
C HIS A 45 -8.46 -16.79 -2.64
N ASP A 46 -9.77 -16.89 -2.89
CA ASP A 46 -10.56 -15.82 -3.52
C ASP A 46 -10.72 -14.62 -2.56
N ASP A 47 -10.67 -14.87 -1.24
CA ASP A 47 -10.69 -13.83 -0.20
C ASP A 47 -9.42 -12.95 -0.19
N THR A 48 -8.35 -13.38 -0.85
CA THR A 48 -7.05 -12.67 -0.80
C THR A 48 -7.16 -11.26 -1.37
N ASP A 49 -7.87 -11.09 -2.49
CA ASP A 49 -7.96 -9.82 -3.19
C ASP A 49 -8.72 -8.77 -2.36
N ASP A 50 -9.81 -9.18 -1.72
CA ASP A 50 -10.61 -8.32 -0.84
C ASP A 50 -9.81 -7.88 0.38
N LEU A 51 -9.07 -8.81 1.00
CA LEU A 51 -8.22 -8.49 2.15
C LEU A 51 -7.05 -7.56 1.78
N VAL A 52 -6.47 -7.72 0.58
CA VAL A 52 -5.45 -6.79 0.07
C VAL A 52 -6.04 -5.39 -0.06
N GLN A 53 -7.21 -5.25 -0.65
CA GLN A 53 -7.88 -3.96 -0.78
C GLN A 53 -8.13 -3.32 0.60
N ASP A 54 -8.68 -4.08 1.54
CA ASP A 54 -8.94 -3.62 2.91
C ASP A 54 -7.67 -3.15 3.62
N VAL A 55 -6.55 -3.84 3.44
CA VAL A 55 -5.24 -3.42 3.97
C VAL A 55 -4.84 -2.08 3.39
N PHE A 56 -4.93 -1.88 2.07
CA PHE A 56 -4.58 -0.60 1.45
C PHE A 56 -5.52 0.54 1.84
N VAL A 57 -6.82 0.27 2.03
CA VAL A 57 -7.77 1.26 2.58
C VAL A 57 -7.36 1.67 4.00
N LYS A 58 -6.94 0.72 4.84
CA LYS A 58 -6.43 1.02 6.19
C LYS A 58 -5.13 1.80 6.14
N VAL A 59 -4.22 1.48 5.23
CA VAL A 59 -2.98 2.25 5.02
C VAL A 59 -3.33 3.69 4.65
N TRP A 60 -4.18 3.92 3.64
CA TRP A 60 -4.58 5.29 3.24
C TRP A 60 -5.12 6.11 4.42
N LYS A 61 -6.00 5.52 5.23
CA LYS A 61 -6.64 6.20 6.37
C LYS A 61 -5.67 6.53 7.51
N ASN A 62 -4.64 5.71 7.72
CA ASN A 62 -3.79 5.79 8.92
C ASN A 62 -2.36 6.26 8.65
N LEU A 63 -1.91 6.27 7.39
CA LEU A 63 -0.52 6.58 7.05
C LEU A 63 -0.12 8.00 7.46
N ALA A 64 -1.05 8.97 7.42
CA ALA A 64 -0.79 10.35 7.84
C ALA A 64 -0.49 10.47 9.35
N THR A 65 -0.96 9.52 10.17
CA THR A 65 -0.80 9.50 11.63
C THR A 65 0.17 8.42 12.11
N PHE A 66 0.74 7.65 11.18
CA PHE A 66 1.65 6.54 11.47
C PHE A 66 2.99 7.08 12.02
N ARG A 67 3.56 6.39 13.02
CA ARG A 67 4.82 6.75 13.70
C ARG A 67 5.79 5.60 13.68
#